data_AF-A0A6A6GEE9-F1
#
_entry.id   AF-A0A6A6GEE9-F1
#
_cell.length_a   1.000
_cell.length_b   1.000
_cell.length_c   1.000
_cell.angle_alpha   90.00
_cell.angle_beta   90.00
_cell.angle_gamma   90.00
#
_symmetry.space_group_name_H-M   'P 1'
#
loop_
_entity.id
_entity.type
_entity.pdbx_description
1 polymer ?
#
loop_
_entity_poly.entity_id
_entity_poly.type
_entity_poly.pdbx_seq_one_letter_code
_entity_poly.pdbx_strand_id
1 'polypeptide(L)'
;FKRRSCEPQPLGAGPVTTPDDVRTFAKNPFFASAALSASTPDGYNVSFTNWNASNQAYGYLGYHLLDVYDTSVCAAKCNEIDDCLAFNIYFERDPSVDPHPISCPNPPSTTNIKCVFWSGPINKANANNYGQWRAGFQVAIAGSNGYVSSKIATPLGYSDPVYLGNAAINALTDCSEGYTYMGVKIWTDSPFDVNRCAQACTAKSAENLASAAVNGTKPQTCQFFNTYQLLENDEVVGQYCAMYNATWSASTASNYGGQKGDDKFTINYSFAYSNITDPGLYKAV
;
A
#
# COMPACT_ATOMS: atom_id res chain seq x y z
N PHE A 1 -29.02 22.57 -13.82
CA PHE A 1 -28.27 23.67 -13.19
C PHE A 1 -27.25 24.21 -14.19
N LYS A 2 -27.33 25.49 -14.56
CA LYS A 2 -26.37 26.13 -15.48
C LYS A 2 -25.18 26.57 -14.61
N ARG A 3 -24.02 25.90 -14.70
CA ARG A 3 -22.81 26.30 -13.97
C ARG A 3 -22.48 27.76 -14.33
N ARG A 4 -22.29 28.62 -13.33
CA ARG A 4 -21.87 30.01 -13.56
C ARG A 4 -20.38 29.98 -13.91
N SER A 5 -19.96 30.76 -14.91
CA SER A 5 -18.55 30.85 -15.28
C SER A 5 -17.72 31.37 -14.11
N CYS A 6 -16.53 30.81 -13.89
CA CYS A 6 -15.56 31.27 -12.88
C CYS A 6 -16.11 31.22 -11.44
N GLU A 7 -16.81 30.15 -11.08
CA GLU A 7 -17.36 29.97 -9.74
C GLU A 7 -16.24 29.79 -8.70
N PRO A 8 -16.23 30.55 -7.59
CA PRO A 8 -15.23 30.42 -6.53
C PRO A 8 -15.06 28.98 -6.04
N GLN A 9 -13.80 28.55 -5.93
CA GLN A 9 -13.43 27.27 -5.32
C GLN A 9 -13.02 27.50 -3.86
N PRO A 10 -13.15 26.49 -2.99
CA PRO A 10 -12.53 26.52 -1.68
C PRO A 10 -11.03 26.81 -1.78
N LEU A 11 -10.55 27.73 -0.95
CA LEU A 11 -9.13 28.05 -0.86
C LEU A 11 -8.44 27.04 0.07
N GLY A 12 -7.21 26.72 -0.27
CA GLY A 12 -6.34 25.84 0.50
C GLY A 12 -5.35 26.64 1.35
N ALA A 13 -4.77 25.98 2.34
CA ALA A 13 -3.87 26.62 3.31
C ALA A 13 -2.39 26.63 2.88
N GLY A 14 -2.03 25.94 1.80
CA GLY A 14 -0.65 25.89 1.32
C GLY A 14 -0.20 27.21 0.68
N PRO A 15 1.12 27.48 0.62
CA PRO A 15 1.62 28.70 0.00
C PRO A 15 1.44 28.66 -1.52
N VAL A 16 0.89 29.75 -2.08
CA VAL A 16 0.88 29.99 -3.52
C VAL A 16 2.27 30.42 -3.96
N THR A 17 2.78 29.88 -5.07
CA THR A 17 4.12 30.18 -5.54
C THR A 17 4.19 31.55 -6.21
N THR A 18 5.38 32.16 -6.18
CA THR A 18 5.69 33.38 -6.94
C THR A 18 6.91 33.12 -7.83
N PRO A 19 6.77 33.09 -9.16
CA PRO A 19 5.53 33.29 -9.93
C PRO A 19 4.46 32.19 -9.73
N ASP A 20 3.19 32.55 -9.95
CA ASP A 20 2.07 31.61 -9.89
C ASP A 20 1.95 30.84 -11.21
N ASP A 21 2.83 29.86 -11.38
CA ASP A 21 2.85 28.96 -12.52
C ASP A 21 3.18 27.53 -12.09
N VAL A 22 2.83 26.58 -12.96
CA VAL A 22 3.00 25.14 -12.70
C VAL A 22 4.47 24.73 -12.53
N ARG A 23 5.41 25.39 -13.21
CA ARG A 23 6.82 25.03 -13.19
C ARG A 23 7.47 25.45 -11.87
N THR A 24 7.11 26.64 -11.39
CA THR A 24 7.51 27.18 -10.10
C THR A 24 6.88 26.36 -8.96
N PHE A 25 5.60 26.00 -9.09
CA PHE A 25 4.92 25.11 -8.16
C PHE A 25 5.61 23.75 -8.03
N ALA A 26 5.82 23.06 -9.15
CA ALA A 26 6.38 21.70 -9.18
C ALA A 26 7.82 21.62 -8.62
N LYS A 27 8.56 22.74 -8.61
CA LYS A 27 9.96 22.81 -8.14
C LYS A 27 10.11 23.60 -6.83
N ASN A 28 9.02 23.89 -6.14
CA ASN A 28 9.07 24.71 -4.95
C ASN A 28 9.86 24.00 -3.82
N PRO A 29 10.98 24.58 -3.34
CA PRO A 29 11.79 23.96 -2.29
C PRO A 29 11.04 23.84 -0.95
N PHE A 30 10.04 24.67 -0.68
CA PHE A 30 9.21 24.55 0.53
C PHE A 30 8.44 23.22 0.54
N PHE A 31 7.83 22.83 -0.58
CA PHE A 31 7.10 21.57 -0.69
C PHE A 31 8.03 20.36 -0.53
N ALA A 32 9.20 20.41 -1.17
CA ALA A 32 10.22 19.37 -1.03
C ALA A 32 10.72 19.27 0.43
N SER A 33 10.97 20.41 1.08
CA SER A 33 11.40 20.44 2.48
C SER A 33 10.34 19.86 3.42
N ALA A 34 9.07 20.23 3.24
CA ALA A 34 7.98 19.68 4.04
C ALA A 34 7.87 18.15 3.88
N ALA A 35 7.90 17.67 2.64
CA ALA A 35 7.86 16.24 2.34
C ALA A 35 9.07 15.47 2.89
N LEU A 36 10.28 15.98 2.75
CA LEU A 36 11.51 15.31 3.20
C LEU A 36 11.71 15.35 4.73
N SER A 37 11.15 16.36 5.41
CA SER A 37 11.24 16.50 6.87
C SER A 37 10.08 15.85 7.62
N ALA A 38 9.01 15.47 6.93
CA ALA A 38 7.85 14.85 7.53
C ALA A 38 8.19 13.50 8.20
N SER A 39 7.80 13.37 9.46
CA SER A 39 7.96 12.12 10.22
C SER A 39 7.06 11.02 9.68
N THR A 40 7.50 9.78 9.83
CA THR A 40 6.65 8.61 9.58
C THR A 40 5.72 8.43 10.77
N PRO A 41 4.38 8.39 10.56
CA PRO A 41 3.46 8.17 11.67
C PRO A 41 3.56 6.77 12.26
N ASP A 42 3.26 6.65 13.54
CA ASP A 42 3.25 5.35 14.24
C ASP A 42 2.28 4.38 13.58
N GLY A 43 2.74 3.13 13.36
CA GLY A 43 1.95 2.10 12.69
C GLY A 43 1.90 2.24 11.17
N TYR A 44 2.69 3.13 10.58
CA TYR A 44 2.85 3.26 9.12
C TYR A 44 4.31 3.08 8.72
N ASN A 45 4.51 2.68 7.47
CA ASN A 45 5.80 2.65 6.81
C ASN A 45 5.80 3.61 5.63
N VAL A 46 6.95 4.23 5.38
CA VAL A 46 7.16 5.05 4.18
C VAL A 46 7.17 4.16 2.95
N SER A 47 6.34 4.49 1.97
CA SER A 47 6.31 3.84 0.66
C SER A 47 7.09 4.64 -0.38
N PHE A 48 6.93 5.96 -0.38
CA PHE A 48 7.72 6.89 -1.18
C PHE A 48 7.68 8.29 -0.57
N THR A 49 8.66 9.13 -0.90
CA THR A 49 8.73 10.52 -0.43
C THR A 49 9.03 11.49 -1.56
N ASN A 50 8.59 12.74 -1.36
CA ASN A 50 8.86 13.89 -2.20
C ASN A 50 8.67 13.63 -3.71
N TRP A 51 7.52 13.06 -4.05
CA TRP A 51 7.15 12.78 -5.43
C TRP A 51 6.29 13.91 -6.02
N ASN A 52 6.25 13.99 -7.36
CA ASN A 52 5.51 15.01 -8.12
C ASN A 52 4.16 14.50 -8.68
N ALA A 53 3.64 13.43 -8.10
CA ALA A 53 2.34 12.86 -8.42
C ALA A 53 1.68 12.26 -7.18
N SER A 54 0.35 12.20 -7.20
CA SER A 54 -0.45 11.48 -6.22
C SER A 54 -0.72 10.06 -6.70
N ASN A 55 -1.18 9.21 -5.79
CA ASN A 55 -1.62 7.87 -6.15
C ASN A 55 -2.88 7.89 -7.02
N GLN A 56 -2.92 6.99 -7.98
CA GLN A 56 -4.08 6.56 -8.74
C GLN A 56 -4.17 5.04 -8.54
N ALA A 57 -4.62 4.64 -7.35
CA ALA A 57 -4.72 3.24 -6.95
C ALA A 57 -6.19 2.77 -6.91
N TYR A 58 -6.39 1.48 -6.67
CA TYR A 58 -7.71 0.96 -6.32
C TYR A 58 -8.07 1.30 -4.88
N GLY A 59 -9.37 1.35 -4.57
CA GLY A 59 -9.83 1.53 -3.20
C GLY A 59 -9.73 2.96 -2.70
N TYR A 60 -10.00 3.96 -3.54
CA TYR A 60 -10.06 5.36 -3.09
C TYR A 60 -11.14 5.54 -2.02
N LEU A 61 -10.75 6.03 -0.84
CA LEU A 61 -11.63 6.21 0.32
C LEU A 61 -11.96 7.69 0.59
N GLY A 62 -11.53 8.60 -0.28
CA GLY A 62 -11.74 10.04 -0.13
C GLY A 62 -10.48 10.80 0.28
N TYR A 63 -10.66 12.06 0.67
CA TYR A 63 -9.58 12.94 1.06
C TYR A 63 -9.97 13.88 2.20
N HIS A 64 -8.97 14.47 2.84
CA HIS A 64 -9.11 15.54 3.79
C HIS A 64 -8.14 16.68 3.48
N LEU A 65 -8.62 17.92 3.56
CA LEU A 65 -7.79 19.11 3.42
C LEU A 65 -7.17 19.46 4.78
N LEU A 66 -5.89 19.79 4.77
CA LEU A 66 -5.16 20.22 5.96
C LEU A 66 -4.77 21.69 5.89
N ASP A 67 -4.61 22.28 7.08
CA ASP A 67 -4.02 23.61 7.24
C ASP A 67 -2.49 23.59 7.16
N VAL A 68 -1.88 22.47 7.54
CA VAL A 68 -0.42 22.25 7.56
C VAL A 68 -0.08 20.85 7.04
N TYR A 69 1.15 20.65 6.56
CA TYR A 69 1.61 19.35 6.09
C TYR A 69 1.93 18.44 7.29
N ASP A 70 0.91 17.73 7.80
CA ASP A 70 1.01 16.89 9.00
C ASP A 70 0.60 15.44 8.71
N THR A 71 1.59 14.56 8.73
CA THR A 71 1.40 13.12 8.48
C THR A 71 0.64 12.43 9.61
N SER A 72 0.75 12.91 10.84
CA SER A 72 0.08 12.32 12.00
C SER A 72 -1.44 12.52 11.94
N VAL A 73 -1.88 13.68 11.43
CA VAL A 73 -3.30 13.96 11.21
C VAL A 73 -3.87 13.08 10.09
N CYS A 74 -3.14 12.89 8.99
CA CYS A 74 -3.58 11.95 7.94
C CYS A 74 -3.67 10.51 8.49
N ALA A 75 -2.66 10.06 9.26
CA ALA A 75 -2.66 8.73 9.85
C ALA A 75 -3.83 8.52 10.83
N ALA A 76 -4.09 9.48 11.71
CA ALA A 76 -5.23 9.43 12.62
C ALA A 76 -6.56 9.30 11.86
N LYS A 77 -6.75 10.09 10.80
CA LYS A 77 -7.95 10.01 9.96
C LYS A 77 -8.06 8.69 9.21
N CYS A 78 -6.96 8.16 8.69
CA CYS A 78 -6.97 6.84 8.06
C CYS A 78 -7.38 5.77 9.09
N ASN A 79 -6.83 5.79 10.30
CA ASN A 79 -7.21 4.84 11.36
C ASN A 79 -8.70 4.90 11.78
N GLU A 80 -9.40 6.01 11.53
CA GLU A 80 -10.84 6.15 11.78
C GLU A 80 -11.71 5.67 10.61
N ILE A 81 -11.13 5.47 9.42
CA ILE A 81 -11.83 5.01 8.23
C ILE A 81 -11.70 3.49 8.15
N ASP A 82 -12.83 2.80 8.17
CA ASP A 82 -12.89 1.35 7.95
C ASP A 82 -12.12 0.97 6.66
N ASP A 83 -11.32 -0.09 6.76
CA ASP A 83 -10.45 -0.60 5.70
C ASP A 83 -9.38 0.36 5.16
N CYS A 84 -9.10 1.50 5.80
CA CYS A 84 -8.00 2.35 5.34
C CYS A 84 -6.63 1.74 5.67
N LEU A 85 -5.91 1.35 4.62
CA LEU A 85 -4.61 0.69 4.72
C LEU A 85 -3.46 1.60 4.29
N ALA A 86 -3.74 2.72 3.64
CA ALA A 86 -2.70 3.65 3.21
C ALA A 86 -3.24 5.06 3.02
N PHE A 87 -2.34 6.04 3.04
CA PHE A 87 -2.63 7.40 2.64
C PHE A 87 -1.43 8.04 1.95
N ASN A 88 -1.69 8.98 1.04
CA ASN A 88 -0.66 9.90 0.58
C ASN A 88 -1.03 11.35 0.92
N ILE A 89 -0.03 12.14 1.31
CA ILE A 89 -0.16 13.56 1.62
C ILE A 89 0.68 14.37 0.64
N TYR A 90 0.11 15.44 0.09
CA TYR A 90 0.77 16.23 -0.95
C TYR A 90 0.22 17.65 -1.05
N PHE A 91 0.97 18.52 -1.72
CA PHE A 91 0.50 19.83 -2.15
C PHE A 91 -0.11 19.71 -3.55
N GLU A 92 -1.32 20.24 -3.75
CA GLU A 92 -2.00 20.30 -5.04
C GLU A 92 -2.23 21.76 -5.44
N ARG A 93 -1.75 22.13 -6.63
CA ARG A 93 -2.06 23.41 -7.26
C ARG A 93 -3.44 23.32 -7.87
N ASP A 94 -4.40 24.02 -7.29
CA ASP A 94 -5.78 24.08 -7.76
C ASP A 94 -6.14 25.51 -8.19
N PRO A 95 -7.12 25.70 -9.10
CA PRO A 95 -7.56 27.04 -9.48
C PRO A 95 -8.46 27.65 -8.40
N SER A 96 -8.33 28.94 -8.10
CA SER A 96 -9.15 29.63 -7.09
C SER A 96 -10.63 29.80 -7.51
N VAL A 97 -10.93 29.59 -8.79
CA VAL A 97 -12.27 29.58 -9.39
C VAL A 97 -12.34 28.45 -10.43
N ASP A 98 -13.54 27.94 -10.75
CA ASP A 98 -13.69 26.91 -11.80
C ASP A 98 -13.26 27.48 -13.16
N PRO A 99 -12.16 26.98 -13.78
CA PRO A 99 -11.63 27.56 -15.00
C PRO A 99 -12.63 27.50 -16.16
N HIS A 100 -12.74 28.60 -16.89
CA HIS A 100 -13.61 28.70 -18.06
C HIS A 100 -12.81 29.18 -19.28
N PRO A 101 -12.91 28.54 -20.46
CA PRO A 101 -12.01 28.78 -21.61
C PRO A 101 -11.92 30.23 -22.10
N ILE A 102 -12.96 31.05 -21.86
CA ILE A 102 -13.02 32.43 -22.37
C ILE A 102 -12.84 33.46 -21.26
N SER A 103 -13.54 33.30 -20.14
CA SER A 103 -13.65 34.34 -19.12
C SER A 103 -12.59 34.24 -18.01
N CYS A 104 -12.06 33.03 -17.77
CA CYS A 104 -10.99 32.78 -16.81
C CYS A 104 -10.26 31.49 -17.21
N PRO A 105 -9.53 31.49 -18.34
CA PRO A 105 -8.88 30.28 -18.84
C PRO A 105 -7.79 29.78 -17.88
N ASN A 106 -7.05 30.70 -17.25
CA ASN A 106 -5.99 30.40 -16.29
C ASN A 106 -6.12 31.36 -15.09
N PRO A 107 -7.04 31.11 -14.15
CA PRO A 107 -7.21 31.95 -12.97
C PRO A 107 -6.02 31.83 -12.01
N PRO A 108 -5.90 32.73 -11.00
CA PRO A 108 -4.98 32.54 -9.89
C PRO A 108 -5.12 31.16 -9.24
N SER A 109 -4.02 30.61 -8.76
CA SER A 109 -4.05 29.34 -8.04
C SER A 109 -4.31 29.51 -6.55
N THR A 110 -4.71 28.39 -5.95
CA THR A 110 -4.66 28.11 -4.53
C THR A 110 -3.88 26.81 -4.34
N THR A 111 -3.24 26.64 -3.18
CA THR A 111 -2.53 25.39 -2.87
C THR A 111 -3.27 24.63 -1.79
N ASN A 112 -3.79 23.45 -2.13
CA ASN A 112 -4.40 22.53 -1.19
C ASN A 112 -3.34 21.60 -0.61
N ILE A 113 -3.41 21.33 0.69
CA ILE A 113 -2.65 20.26 1.33
C ILE A 113 -3.63 19.09 1.50
N LYS A 114 -3.48 18.04 0.69
CA LYS A 114 -4.45 16.93 0.63
C LYS A 114 -3.86 15.69 1.28
N CYS A 115 -4.55 15.11 2.26
CA CYS A 115 -4.43 13.70 2.63
C CYS A 115 -5.43 12.90 1.80
N VAL A 116 -4.99 11.90 1.04
CA VAL A 116 -5.87 11.00 0.29
C VAL A 116 -5.74 9.59 0.85
N PHE A 117 -6.87 8.91 1.06
CA PHE A 117 -6.97 7.63 1.75
C PHE A 117 -7.26 6.48 0.79
N TRP A 118 -6.71 5.30 1.08
CA TRP A 118 -6.79 4.12 0.21
C TRP A 118 -7.04 2.85 1.03
N SER A 119 -7.91 1.97 0.51
CA SER A 119 -8.16 0.64 1.09
C SER A 119 -7.18 -0.44 0.63
N GLY A 120 -6.14 -0.05 -0.09
CA GLY A 120 -5.06 -0.91 -0.51
C GLY A 120 -3.71 -0.22 -0.35
N PRO A 121 -2.61 -0.99 -0.37
CA PRO A 121 -1.27 -0.41 -0.31
C PRO A 121 -1.02 0.48 -1.53
N ILE A 122 -0.31 1.58 -1.30
CA ILE A 122 0.13 2.51 -2.34
C ILE A 122 1.64 2.45 -2.49
N ASN A 123 2.15 2.78 -3.67
CA ASN A 123 3.57 2.83 -3.96
C ASN A 123 3.90 3.89 -5.00
N LYS A 124 5.19 4.07 -5.29
CA LYS A 124 5.62 5.07 -6.26
C LYS A 124 5.13 4.78 -7.67
N ALA A 125 5.05 3.52 -8.10
CA ALA A 125 4.64 3.15 -9.45
C ALA A 125 3.17 3.52 -9.73
N ASN A 126 2.29 3.34 -8.74
CA ASN A 126 0.90 3.81 -8.82
C ASN A 126 0.72 5.28 -8.40
N ALA A 127 1.80 6.01 -8.07
CA ALA A 127 1.82 7.46 -7.91
C ALA A 127 2.03 8.16 -9.26
N ASN A 128 1.04 8.03 -10.16
CA ASN A 128 1.12 8.47 -11.55
C ASN A 128 0.02 9.48 -11.94
N ASN A 129 -0.75 10.00 -10.97
CA ASN A 129 -1.58 11.17 -11.18
C ASN A 129 -0.73 12.44 -11.06
N TYR A 130 -0.35 13.03 -12.19
CA TYR A 130 0.45 14.26 -12.26
C TYR A 130 -0.41 15.54 -12.28
N GLY A 131 -1.72 15.40 -12.06
CA GLY A 131 -2.71 16.46 -12.26
C GLY A 131 -3.22 16.52 -13.70
N GLN A 132 -4.12 17.47 -13.96
CA GLN A 132 -4.83 17.60 -15.23
C GLN A 132 -4.94 19.04 -15.71
N TRP A 133 -5.21 19.19 -17.01
CA TRP A 133 -5.59 20.47 -17.58
C TRP A 133 -7.07 20.76 -17.36
N ARG A 134 -7.38 21.99 -16.92
CA ARG A 134 -8.72 22.55 -16.79
C ARG A 134 -8.76 23.88 -17.54
N ALA A 135 -9.34 23.89 -18.74
CA ALA A 135 -9.18 25.00 -19.67
C ALA A 135 -7.68 25.34 -19.89
N GLY A 136 -7.25 26.57 -19.58
CA GLY A 136 -5.86 27.00 -19.65
C GLY A 136 -5.07 26.84 -18.34
N PHE A 137 -5.67 26.28 -17.29
CA PHE A 137 -5.04 26.06 -15.99
C PHE A 137 -4.52 24.62 -15.88
N GLN A 138 -3.28 24.45 -15.42
CA GLN A 138 -2.72 23.13 -15.11
C GLN A 138 -2.75 22.88 -13.60
N VAL A 139 -3.51 21.86 -13.20
CA VAL A 139 -3.43 21.25 -11.87
C VAL A 139 -2.13 20.47 -11.79
N ALA A 140 -1.44 20.55 -10.65
CA ALA A 140 -0.17 19.87 -10.45
C ALA A 140 0.02 19.45 -9.00
N ILE A 141 0.85 18.44 -8.80
CA ILE A 141 1.12 17.83 -7.51
C ILE A 141 2.61 17.95 -7.19
N ALA A 142 2.93 18.25 -5.93
CA ALA A 142 4.31 18.34 -5.45
C ALA A 142 4.42 17.90 -3.98
N GLY A 143 5.62 17.47 -3.58
CA GLY A 143 5.88 17.07 -2.20
C GLY A 143 5.00 15.91 -1.73
N SER A 144 4.73 14.94 -2.60
CA SER A 144 3.88 13.81 -2.28
C SER A 144 4.64 12.73 -1.52
N ASN A 145 4.16 12.39 -0.33
CA ASN A 145 4.62 11.26 0.46
C ASN A 145 3.51 10.21 0.54
N GLY A 146 3.87 8.93 0.39
CA GLY A 146 2.96 7.81 0.56
C GLY A 146 3.33 6.98 1.79
N TYR A 147 2.32 6.65 2.58
CA TYR A 147 2.44 5.86 3.81
C TYR A 147 1.48 4.68 3.78
N VAL A 148 1.97 3.50 4.13
CA VAL A 148 1.19 2.28 4.16
C VAL A 148 1.18 1.73 5.59
N SER A 149 0.00 1.39 6.08
CA SER A 149 -0.23 0.86 7.42
C SER A 149 0.52 -0.46 7.60
N SER A 150 1.14 -0.65 8.77
CA SER A 150 1.62 -1.96 9.20
C SER A 150 0.50 -2.81 9.80
N LYS A 151 -0.72 -2.27 9.92
CA LYS A 151 -1.91 -2.99 10.36
C LYS A 151 -2.69 -3.47 9.15
N ILE A 152 -3.18 -4.69 9.23
CA ILE A 152 -4.03 -5.31 8.22
C ILE A 152 -4.96 -6.28 8.93
N ALA A 153 -6.06 -6.67 8.28
CA ALA A 153 -7.02 -7.60 8.85
C ALA A 153 -6.37 -8.91 9.32
N THR A 154 -6.84 -9.40 10.47
CA THR A 154 -6.53 -10.73 11.01
C THR A 154 -7.64 -11.70 10.60
N PRO A 155 -7.38 -12.67 9.72
CA PRO A 155 -8.39 -13.66 9.37
C PRO A 155 -8.80 -14.50 10.58
N LEU A 156 -10.07 -14.92 10.62
CA LEU A 156 -10.58 -15.75 11.71
C LEU A 156 -9.75 -17.04 11.85
N GLY A 157 -9.35 -17.35 13.09
CA GLY A 157 -8.53 -18.53 13.40
C GLY A 157 -7.01 -18.32 13.29
N TYR A 158 -6.57 -17.10 12.96
CA TYR A 158 -5.15 -16.74 12.91
C TYR A 158 -4.78 -15.72 13.98
N SER A 159 -3.51 -15.72 14.37
CA SER A 159 -2.92 -14.71 15.24
C SER A 159 -2.84 -13.37 14.51
N ASP A 160 -2.65 -12.30 15.28
CA ASP A 160 -2.34 -10.99 14.70
C ASP A 160 -1.15 -11.09 13.72
N PRO A 161 -1.19 -10.31 12.63
CA PRO A 161 -0.18 -10.36 11.60
C PRO A 161 1.20 -9.96 12.13
N VAL A 162 2.22 -10.70 11.72
CA VAL A 162 3.60 -10.27 11.83
C VAL A 162 3.98 -9.54 10.54
N TYR A 163 4.20 -8.23 10.62
CA TYR A 163 4.67 -7.45 9.47
C TYR A 163 6.13 -7.78 9.16
N LEU A 164 6.40 -8.17 7.91
CA LEU A 164 7.72 -8.58 7.42
C LEU A 164 8.30 -7.58 6.42
N GLY A 165 7.59 -6.49 6.12
CA GLY A 165 8.08 -5.43 5.24
C GLY A 165 8.34 -5.92 3.82
N ASN A 166 9.61 -5.91 3.42
CA ASN A 166 10.09 -6.26 2.08
C ASN A 166 10.68 -7.68 1.99
N ALA A 167 10.40 -8.55 2.96
CA ALA A 167 10.88 -9.91 3.00
C ALA A 167 9.73 -10.92 3.08
N ALA A 168 9.87 -12.06 2.42
CA ALA A 168 9.00 -13.22 2.55
C ALA A 168 9.72 -14.35 3.28
N ILE A 169 8.92 -15.22 3.89
CA ILE A 169 9.39 -16.42 4.59
C ILE A 169 10.12 -17.32 3.59
N ASN A 170 11.34 -17.72 3.96
CA ASN A 170 12.15 -18.66 3.20
C ASN A 170 12.53 -19.82 4.11
N ALA A 171 11.61 -20.77 4.25
CA ALA A 171 11.80 -21.94 5.09
C ALA A 171 11.34 -23.18 4.33
N LEU A 172 12.24 -24.13 4.11
CA LEU A 172 11.94 -25.36 3.39
C LEU A 172 11.75 -26.54 4.35
N THR A 173 12.57 -26.63 5.40
CA THR A 173 12.59 -27.75 6.35
C THR A 173 12.52 -27.28 7.79
N ASP A 174 11.82 -28.02 8.65
CA ASP A 174 11.82 -27.83 10.10
C ASP A 174 13.14 -28.28 10.76
N CYS A 175 13.25 -28.12 12.08
CA CYS A 175 14.42 -28.54 12.87
C CYS A 175 14.66 -30.06 12.86
N SER A 176 13.72 -30.84 12.33
CA SER A 176 13.81 -32.31 12.16
C SER A 176 13.99 -32.70 10.69
N GLU A 177 14.40 -31.76 9.82
CA GLU A 177 14.56 -31.92 8.37
C GLU A 177 13.25 -32.25 7.61
N GLY A 178 12.09 -32.11 8.26
CA GLY A 178 10.78 -32.32 7.65
C GLY A 178 10.39 -31.16 6.74
N TYR A 179 9.98 -31.44 5.50
CA TYR A 179 9.56 -30.40 4.56
C TYR A 179 8.27 -29.72 5.03
N THR A 180 8.30 -28.40 5.18
CA THR A 180 7.15 -27.64 5.73
C THR A 180 6.38 -26.87 4.67
N TYR A 181 7.01 -26.54 3.55
CA TYR A 181 6.39 -25.75 2.49
C TYR A 181 5.31 -26.56 1.76
N MET A 182 4.13 -25.97 1.61
CA MET A 182 2.94 -26.61 1.04
C MET A 182 2.56 -26.04 -0.33
N GLY A 183 3.40 -25.18 -0.89
CA GLY A 183 3.18 -24.52 -2.17
C GLY A 183 2.76 -23.06 -2.04
N VAL A 184 2.53 -22.45 -3.20
CA VAL A 184 2.15 -21.04 -3.35
C VAL A 184 0.83 -20.92 -4.10
N LYS A 185 -0.01 -19.95 -3.70
CA LYS A 185 -1.09 -19.41 -4.54
C LYS A 185 -0.80 -17.97 -4.92
N ILE A 186 -1.18 -17.63 -6.14
CA ILE A 186 -0.89 -16.34 -6.76
C ILE A 186 -2.19 -15.78 -7.31
N TRP A 187 -2.44 -14.52 -7.02
CA TRP A 187 -3.55 -13.74 -7.56
C TRP A 187 -2.98 -12.49 -8.22
N THR A 188 -3.28 -12.31 -9.50
CA THR A 188 -2.84 -11.15 -10.28
C THR A 188 -3.93 -10.07 -10.38
N ASP A 189 -5.06 -10.28 -9.72
CA ASP A 189 -6.24 -9.41 -9.70
C ASP A 189 -6.35 -8.57 -8.40
N SER A 190 -7.17 -7.52 -8.45
CA SER A 190 -7.30 -6.46 -7.43
C SER A 190 -8.35 -6.76 -6.34
N PRO A 191 -8.27 -6.21 -5.10
CA PRO A 191 -7.13 -5.69 -4.34
C PRO A 191 -6.49 -6.77 -3.43
N PHE A 192 -5.38 -6.43 -2.75
CA PHE A 192 -4.71 -7.30 -1.78
C PHE A 192 -5.66 -7.67 -0.63
N ASP A 193 -5.94 -8.96 -0.46
CA ASP A 193 -6.87 -9.46 0.55
C ASP A 193 -6.26 -10.69 1.26
N VAL A 194 -5.99 -10.52 2.54
CA VAL A 194 -5.40 -11.57 3.38
C VAL A 194 -6.33 -12.78 3.49
N ASN A 195 -7.65 -12.59 3.43
CA ASN A 195 -8.60 -13.70 3.54
C ASN A 195 -8.44 -14.71 2.41
N ARG A 196 -7.96 -14.27 1.23
CA ARG A 196 -7.62 -15.20 0.12
C ARG A 196 -6.59 -16.23 0.54
N CYS A 197 -5.59 -15.82 1.33
CA CYS A 197 -4.58 -16.73 1.86
C CYS A 197 -5.12 -17.68 2.92
N ALA A 198 -5.92 -17.18 3.86
CA ALA A 198 -6.56 -18.02 4.87
C ALA A 198 -7.46 -19.09 4.23
N GLN A 199 -8.21 -18.71 3.19
CA GLN A 199 -9.04 -19.62 2.39
C GLN A 199 -8.18 -20.63 1.60
N ALA A 200 -7.09 -20.19 0.98
CA ALA A 200 -6.16 -21.08 0.27
C ALA A 200 -5.52 -22.11 1.22
N CYS A 201 -5.11 -21.68 2.41
CA CYS A 201 -4.55 -22.53 3.46
C CYS A 201 -5.59 -23.57 3.94
N THR A 202 -6.85 -23.15 4.11
CA THR A 202 -7.97 -24.06 4.44
C THR A 202 -8.21 -25.08 3.34
N ALA A 203 -8.29 -24.63 2.08
CA ALA A 203 -8.50 -25.51 0.93
C ALA A 203 -7.36 -26.52 0.75
N LYS A 204 -6.11 -26.09 0.96
CA LYS A 204 -4.94 -26.96 0.89
C LYS A 204 -4.98 -28.06 1.97
N SER A 205 -5.41 -27.71 3.18
CA SER A 205 -5.61 -28.68 4.26
C SER A 205 -6.67 -29.71 3.91
N ALA A 206 -7.81 -29.28 3.37
CA ALA A 206 -8.89 -30.17 2.96
C ALA A 206 -8.47 -31.14 1.83
N GLU A 207 -7.73 -30.65 0.83
CA GLU A 207 -7.18 -31.47 -0.26
C GLU A 207 -6.26 -32.58 0.27
N ASN A 208 -5.35 -32.22 1.17
CA ASN A 208 -4.39 -33.17 1.75
C ASN A 208 -5.07 -34.20 2.66
N LEU A 209 -6.11 -33.81 3.40
CA LEU A 209 -6.93 -34.72 4.21
C LEU A 209 -7.69 -35.72 3.33
N ALA A 210 -8.28 -35.27 2.22
CA ALA A 210 -8.99 -36.13 1.28
C ALA A 210 -8.07 -37.12 0.54
N SER A 211 -6.80 -36.74 0.35
CA SER A 211 -5.78 -37.54 -0.34
C SER A 211 -4.89 -38.34 0.61
N ALA A 212 -5.28 -38.47 1.89
CA ALA A 212 -4.47 -39.13 2.90
C ALA A 212 -4.18 -40.60 2.54
N ALA A 213 -2.90 -40.99 2.59
CA ALA A 213 -2.48 -42.34 2.26
C ALA A 213 -3.02 -43.35 3.29
N VAL A 214 -3.45 -44.53 2.80
CA VAL A 214 -3.97 -45.63 3.63
C VAL A 214 -2.89 -46.21 4.57
N ASN A 215 -1.61 -45.90 4.32
CA ASN A 215 -0.46 -46.42 5.07
C ASN A 215 -0.24 -45.80 6.47
N GLY A 216 -1.19 -44.98 6.97
CA GLY A 216 -1.12 -44.40 8.32
C GLY A 216 -0.26 -43.13 8.45
N THR A 217 0.27 -42.61 7.35
CA THR A 217 0.95 -41.30 7.35
C THR A 217 -0.06 -40.20 7.65
N LYS A 218 0.18 -39.39 8.68
CA LYS A 218 -0.70 -38.26 9.00
C LYS A 218 -0.66 -37.22 7.86
N PRO A 219 -1.81 -36.85 7.26
CA PRO A 219 -1.86 -35.82 6.23
C PRO A 219 -1.40 -34.48 6.82
N GLN A 220 -0.64 -33.73 6.03
CA GLN A 220 -0.16 -32.41 6.41
C GLN A 220 -1.27 -31.37 6.19
N THR A 221 -1.54 -30.55 7.20
CA THR A 221 -2.48 -29.43 7.12
C THR A 221 -1.71 -28.11 7.19
N CYS A 222 -2.24 -27.09 6.53
CA CYS A 222 -1.64 -25.76 6.51
C CYS A 222 -1.94 -25.05 7.84
N GLN A 223 -0.88 -24.62 8.51
CA GLN A 223 -0.94 -23.98 9.83
C GLN A 223 -0.37 -22.57 9.83
N PHE A 224 0.29 -22.17 8.75
CA PHE A 224 0.93 -20.87 8.64
C PHE A 224 0.93 -20.43 7.19
N PHE A 225 0.78 -19.13 6.96
CA PHE A 225 0.98 -18.57 5.64
C PHE A 225 1.70 -17.22 5.70
N ASN A 226 2.46 -16.95 4.66
CA ASN A 226 3.03 -15.64 4.39
C ASN A 226 2.43 -15.09 3.09
N THR A 227 1.80 -13.92 3.20
CA THR A 227 1.23 -13.21 2.05
C THR A 227 1.95 -11.90 1.81
N TYR A 228 2.20 -11.58 0.54
CA TYR A 228 2.98 -10.39 0.16
C TYR A 228 2.65 -9.97 -1.27
N GLN A 229 2.96 -8.73 -1.64
CA GLN A 229 2.91 -8.32 -3.05
C GLN A 229 4.27 -8.59 -3.69
N LEU A 230 4.25 -9.17 -4.88
CA LEU A 230 5.41 -9.26 -5.75
C LEU A 230 5.40 -8.06 -6.69
N LEU A 231 6.56 -7.43 -6.84
CA LEU A 231 6.78 -6.32 -7.75
C LEU A 231 7.74 -6.76 -8.85
N GLU A 232 7.42 -6.46 -10.09
CA GLU A 232 8.30 -6.57 -11.25
C GLU A 232 8.67 -5.15 -11.69
N ASN A 233 9.96 -4.81 -11.66
CA ASN A 233 10.45 -3.47 -12.02
C ASN A 233 9.68 -2.33 -11.31
N ASP A 234 9.45 -2.51 -10.01
CA ASP A 234 8.70 -1.62 -9.11
C ASP A 234 7.16 -1.56 -9.34
N GLU A 235 6.61 -2.34 -10.27
CA GLU A 235 5.17 -2.49 -10.50
C GLU A 235 4.61 -3.74 -9.81
N VAL A 236 3.49 -3.62 -9.08
CA VAL A 236 2.86 -4.77 -8.42
C VAL A 236 2.26 -5.71 -9.49
N VAL A 237 2.72 -6.96 -9.51
CA VAL A 237 2.25 -7.99 -10.46
C VAL A 237 1.33 -9.03 -9.82
N GLY A 238 1.24 -9.07 -8.49
CA GLY A 238 0.24 -9.90 -7.82
C GLY A 238 0.45 -10.07 -6.33
N GLN A 239 -0.59 -10.60 -5.66
CA GLN A 239 -0.54 -11.13 -4.31
C GLN A 239 -0.06 -12.58 -4.34
N TYR A 240 0.96 -12.87 -3.56
CA TYR A 240 1.51 -14.20 -3.38
C TYR A 240 1.14 -14.72 -1.99
N CYS A 241 1.03 -16.05 -1.89
CA CYS A 241 0.62 -16.75 -0.69
C CYS A 241 1.42 -18.03 -0.52
N ALA A 242 2.52 -17.96 0.21
CA ALA A 242 3.30 -19.13 0.58
C ALA A 242 2.67 -19.80 1.81
N MET A 243 2.37 -21.09 1.71
CA MET A 243 1.69 -21.87 2.76
C MET A 243 2.63 -22.89 3.37
N TYR A 244 2.50 -23.11 4.68
CA TYR A 244 3.36 -24.01 5.45
C TYR A 244 2.54 -24.80 6.46
N ASN A 245 3.00 -26.00 6.79
CA ASN A 245 2.39 -26.87 7.82
C ASN A 245 2.83 -26.53 9.25
N ALA A 246 3.72 -25.54 9.40
CA ALA A 246 4.29 -25.12 10.67
C ALA A 246 4.58 -23.62 10.67
N THR A 247 4.50 -23.03 11.84
CA THR A 247 4.72 -21.61 12.08
C THR A 247 6.21 -21.27 12.01
N TRP A 248 6.49 -20.13 11.38
CA TRP A 248 7.84 -19.62 11.21
C TRP A 248 7.99 -18.24 11.84
N SER A 249 9.15 -18.01 12.47
CA SER A 249 9.50 -16.70 13.04
C SER A 249 9.83 -15.69 11.94
N ALA A 250 9.67 -14.40 12.24
CA ALA A 250 10.08 -13.33 11.32
C ALA A 250 11.57 -13.40 10.90
N SER A 251 12.42 -14.03 11.72
CA SER A 251 13.85 -14.22 11.40
C SER A 251 14.09 -15.15 10.19
N THR A 252 13.10 -15.92 9.73
CA THR A 252 13.21 -16.72 8.50
C THR A 252 12.75 -15.96 7.26
N ALA A 253 12.26 -14.72 7.41
CA ALA A 253 11.93 -13.85 6.30
C ALA A 253 13.21 -13.32 5.63
N SER A 254 13.81 -14.14 4.77
CA SER A 254 15.07 -13.85 4.08
C SER A 254 14.96 -13.88 2.55
N ASN A 255 13.75 -14.09 2.01
CA ASN A 255 13.48 -13.95 0.59
C ASN A 255 13.13 -12.48 0.29
N TYR A 256 14.00 -11.78 -0.43
CA TYR A 256 13.81 -10.38 -0.83
C TYR A 256 13.42 -10.23 -2.31
N GLY A 257 13.16 -11.35 -3.00
CA GLY A 257 13.01 -11.41 -4.44
C GLY A 257 14.31 -11.79 -5.14
N GLY A 258 14.41 -11.45 -6.43
CA GLY A 258 15.54 -11.87 -7.28
C GLY A 258 15.51 -11.18 -8.64
N GLN A 259 16.37 -11.65 -9.54
CA GLN A 259 16.47 -11.10 -10.88
C GLN A 259 16.32 -12.20 -11.92
N LYS A 260 15.60 -11.93 -13.00
CA LYS A 260 15.41 -12.86 -14.12
C LYS A 260 15.59 -12.10 -15.43
N GLY A 261 16.75 -12.26 -16.06
CA GLY A 261 17.11 -11.42 -17.20
C GLY A 261 17.24 -9.96 -16.77
N ASP A 262 16.57 -9.06 -17.48
CA ASP A 262 16.55 -7.63 -17.18
C ASP A 262 15.51 -7.27 -16.09
N ASP A 263 14.57 -8.19 -15.80
CA ASP A 263 13.48 -7.93 -14.87
C ASP A 263 13.90 -8.18 -13.42
N LYS A 264 13.65 -7.18 -12.57
CA LYS A 264 13.90 -7.22 -11.13
C LYS A 264 12.59 -7.51 -10.39
N PHE A 265 12.59 -8.60 -9.63
CA PHE A 265 11.49 -8.98 -8.77
C PHE A 265 11.80 -8.62 -7.32
N THR A 266 10.92 -7.87 -6.67
CA THR A 266 11.05 -7.52 -5.24
C THR A 266 9.77 -7.84 -4.48
N ILE A 267 9.89 -7.92 -3.16
CA ILE A 267 8.77 -8.17 -2.25
C ILE A 267 8.45 -6.88 -1.49
N ASN A 268 7.18 -6.58 -1.31
CA ASN A 268 6.74 -5.60 -0.32
C ASN A 268 5.43 -6.06 0.34
N TYR A 269 5.00 -5.27 1.34
CA TYR A 269 3.72 -5.44 2.02
C TYR A 269 3.49 -6.89 2.49
N SER A 270 4.52 -7.46 3.09
CA SER A 270 4.58 -8.86 3.50
C SER A 270 4.08 -9.05 4.94
N PHE A 271 3.24 -10.05 5.15
CA PHE A 271 2.65 -10.40 6.44
C PHE A 271 2.65 -11.90 6.64
N ALA A 272 2.92 -12.33 7.87
CA ALA A 272 2.88 -13.72 8.29
C ALA A 272 1.78 -13.96 9.33
N TYR A 273 1.11 -15.10 9.22
CA TYR A 273 -0.02 -15.48 10.05
C TYR A 273 0.14 -16.93 10.53
N SER A 274 -0.03 -17.13 11.84
CA SER A 274 -0.03 -18.44 12.49
C SER A 274 -1.45 -18.85 12.85
N ASN A 275 -1.80 -20.11 12.63
CA ASN A 275 -3.00 -20.70 13.19
C ASN A 275 -2.91 -20.68 14.72
N ILE A 276 -3.96 -20.21 15.39
CA ILE A 276 -3.99 -20.09 16.86
C ILE A 276 -4.29 -21.41 17.58
N THR A 277 -4.92 -22.35 16.89
CA THR A 277 -5.37 -23.61 17.48
C THR A 277 -4.28 -24.66 17.41
N ASP A 278 -3.56 -24.70 16.29
CA ASP A 278 -2.43 -25.59 16.06
C ASP A 278 -1.40 -24.86 15.18
N PRO A 279 -0.34 -24.27 15.76
CA PRO A 279 0.71 -23.61 14.98
C PRO A 279 1.56 -24.60 14.16
N GLY A 280 1.27 -25.90 14.22
CA GLY A 280 2.06 -26.96 13.63
C GLY A 280 3.26 -27.34 14.49
N LEU A 281 3.97 -28.39 14.08
CA LEU A 281 5.14 -28.88 14.81
C LEU A 281 6.31 -27.90 14.66
N TYR A 282 6.46 -27.01 15.63
CA TYR A 282 7.74 -26.38 15.93
C TYR A 282 8.33 -27.06 17.17
N LYS A 283 9.31 -27.95 16.99
CA LYS A 283 10.21 -28.37 18.08
C LYS A 283 11.47 -27.53 18.04
N ALA A 284 11.43 -26.33 18.61
CA ALA A 284 12.65 -25.79 19.21
C ALA A 284 12.89 -26.52 20.53
N VAL A 285 14.04 -27.17 20.64
CA VAL A 285 14.64 -27.50 21.93
C VAL A 285 15.41 -26.28 22.40
#